data_AF-A0A1U9ZZQ4-F1
#
_entry.id   AF-A0A1U9ZZQ4-F1
#
_cell.length_a   1.000
_cell.length_b   1.000
_cell.length_c   1.000
_cell.angle_alpha   90.00
_cell.angle_beta   90.00
_cell.angle_gamma   90.00
#
_symmetry.space_group_name_H-M   'P 1'
#
loop_
_entity.id
_entity.type
_entity.pdbx_description
1 polymer ?
#
loop_
_entity_poly.entity_id
_entity_poly.type
_entity_poly.pdbx_seq_one_letter_code
_entity_poly.pdbx_strand_id
1 'polypeptide(L)' 'MIRRVLAAAALTSAVLATVPAAAQAAPLCRAGYMCNTQYFSDAARTNLVGVKTEFCDGEVSIWGRTTGYITWSASPCG' A
#
# COMPACT_ATOMS: atom_id res chain seq x y z
N MET A 1 0.39 -30.58 -52.94
CA MET A 1 0.03 -29.14 -52.78
C MET A 1 -0.55 -28.93 -51.40
N ILE A 2 -0.31 -27.75 -50.81
CA ILE A 2 -0.88 -27.23 -49.54
C ILE A 2 -0.31 -27.95 -48.30
N ARG A 3 0.98 -27.74 -47.99
CA ARG A 3 1.52 -26.57 -47.25
C ARG A 3 0.88 -26.46 -45.87
N ARG A 4 1.46 -27.22 -44.92
CA ARG A 4 1.42 -27.07 -43.46
C ARG A 4 0.76 -25.74 -43.04
N VAL A 5 -0.55 -25.77 -42.83
CA VAL A 5 -1.27 -24.60 -42.33
C VAL A 5 -0.91 -24.48 -40.86
N LEU A 6 0.11 -23.65 -40.64
CA LEU A 6 0.55 -23.08 -39.39
C LEU A 6 -0.66 -22.60 -38.58
N ALA A 7 -1.12 -23.43 -37.64
CA ALA A 7 -1.95 -22.99 -36.53
C ALA A 7 -1.04 -22.28 -35.51
N ALA A 8 -0.55 -21.10 -35.90
CA ALA A 8 0.11 -20.19 -34.97
C ALA A 8 -1.00 -19.51 -34.15
N ALA A 9 -1.40 -20.14 -33.05
CA ALA A 9 -2.21 -19.51 -32.03
C ALA A 9 -1.39 -18.35 -31.44
N ALA A 10 -1.69 -17.13 -31.88
CA ALA A 10 -1.10 -15.92 -31.34
C ALA A 10 -1.58 -15.76 -29.89
N LEU A 11 -0.72 -16.16 -28.94
CA LEU A 11 -0.87 -15.82 -27.53
C LEU A 11 -0.59 -14.31 -27.40
N THR A 12 -1.65 -13.49 -27.45
CA THR A 12 -1.56 -12.08 -27.09
C THR A 12 -1.39 -12.00 -25.57
N SER A 13 -0.14 -12.02 -25.12
CA SER A 13 0.22 -11.73 -23.73
C SER A 13 -0.11 -10.27 -23.45
N ALA A 14 -1.30 -10.01 -22.88
CA ALA A 14 -1.64 -8.70 -22.36
C ALA A 14 -0.74 -8.41 -21.15
N VAL A 15 0.34 -7.66 -21.36
CA VAL A 15 1.20 -7.19 -20.28
C VAL A 15 0.41 -6.10 -19.55
N LEU A 16 -0.18 -6.44 -18.40
CA LEU A 16 -0.72 -5.46 -17.47
C LEU A 16 0.46 -4.65 -16.94
N ALA A 17 0.66 -3.44 -17.48
CA ALA A 17 1.64 -2.50 -16.97
C ALA A 17 1.22 -2.11 -15.54
N THR A 18 1.83 -2.73 -14.53
CA THR A 18 1.67 -2.33 -13.14
C THR A 18 2.38 -1.00 -12.95
N VAL A 19 1.63 0.11 -12.99
CA VAL A 19 2.16 1.40 -12.57
C VAL A 19 2.47 1.28 -11.07
N PRO A 20 3.73 1.45 -10.64
CA PRO A 20 4.06 1.38 -9.21
C PRO A 20 3.26 2.46 -8.48
N ALA A 21 2.50 2.09 -7.45
CA ALA A 21 1.81 3.07 -6.63
C ALA A 21 2.84 4.01 -6.00
N ALA A 22 2.58 5.31 -6.08
CA ALA A 22 3.48 6.33 -5.56
C ALA A 22 3.59 6.26 -4.03
N ALA A 23 4.78 6.60 -3.54
CA ALA A 23 4.99 6.89 -2.13
C ALA A 23 4.13 8.10 -1.70
N GLN A 24 3.57 8.04 -0.50
CA GLN A 24 2.65 9.02 0.06
C GLN A 24 3.07 9.40 1.48
N ALA A 25 2.79 10.65 1.86
CA ALA A 25 3.04 11.17 3.19
C ALA A 25 1.89 10.80 4.15
N ALA A 26 2.21 10.61 5.44
CA ALA A 26 1.21 10.38 6.46
C ALA A 26 0.43 11.68 6.75
N PRO A 27 -0.93 11.64 6.75
CA PRO A 27 -1.74 12.75 7.22
C PRO A 27 -1.44 13.12 8.67
N LEU A 28 -1.68 14.39 9.02
CA LEU A 28 -1.59 14.85 10.41
C LEU A 28 -2.74 14.27 11.24
N CYS A 29 -2.44 13.76 12.43
CA CYS A 29 -3.46 13.35 13.38
C CYS A 29 -4.08 14.59 14.05
N ARG A 30 -5.41 14.72 13.96
CA ARG A 30 -6.14 15.84 14.58
C ARG A 30 -6.36 15.56 16.06
N ALA A 31 -6.40 16.63 16.87
CA ALA A 31 -6.78 16.53 18.27
C ALA A 31 -8.17 15.88 18.42
N GLY A 32 -8.33 15.03 19.44
CA GLY A 32 -9.56 14.27 19.67
C GLY A 32 -9.76 13.08 18.73
N TYR A 33 -8.70 12.60 18.07
CA TYR A 33 -8.72 11.37 17.27
C TYR A 33 -7.59 10.43 17.70
N MET A 34 -7.87 9.14 17.66
CA MET A 34 -6.84 8.11 17.60
C MET A 34 -6.50 7.87 16.13
N CYS A 35 -5.22 7.95 15.78
CA CYS A 35 -4.75 7.75 14.41
C CYS A 35 -3.80 6.55 14.32
N ASN A 36 -3.92 5.79 13.24
CA ASN A 36 -3.05 4.66 12.96
C ASN A 36 -2.49 4.78 11.53
N THR A 37 -1.16 4.80 11.45
CA THR A 37 -0.40 4.77 10.20
C THR A 37 0.36 3.46 10.11
N GLN A 38 -0.01 2.63 9.15
CA GLN A 38 0.69 1.39 8.81
C GLN A 38 1.67 1.64 7.67
N TYR A 39 2.89 1.14 7.78
CA TYR A 39 3.97 1.30 6.79
C TYR A 39 4.29 -0.05 6.15
N PHE A 40 4.38 -0.08 4.81
CA PHE A 40 4.61 -1.27 4.02
C PHE A 40 5.91 -1.17 3.22
N SER A 41 6.54 -2.31 2.93
CA SER A 41 7.77 -2.32 2.10
C SER A 41 7.49 -2.15 0.61
N ASP A 42 6.26 -2.41 0.18
CA ASP A 42 5.86 -2.48 -1.22
C ASP A 42 4.64 -1.60 -1.51
N ALA A 43 4.54 -1.17 -2.76
CA ALA A 43 3.47 -0.29 -3.23
C ALA A 43 2.09 -0.96 -3.23
N ALA A 44 2.03 -2.29 -3.30
CA ALA A 44 0.80 -3.07 -3.18
C ALA A 44 0.33 -3.20 -1.71
N ARG A 45 1.11 -2.70 -0.74
CA ARG A 45 0.82 -2.73 0.70
C ARG A 45 0.55 -4.14 1.22
N THR A 46 1.36 -5.09 0.75
CA THR A 46 1.21 -6.51 1.09
C THR A 46 2.09 -6.94 2.27
N ASN A 47 3.23 -6.29 2.47
CA ASN A 47 4.17 -6.61 3.54
C ASN A 47 4.32 -5.45 4.53
N LEU A 48 3.70 -5.60 5.71
CA LEU A 48 3.74 -4.62 6.79
C LEU A 48 5.13 -4.62 7.45
N VAL A 49 5.75 -3.44 7.57
CA VAL A 49 7.10 -3.27 8.12
C VAL A 49 7.18 -2.29 9.28
N GLY A 50 6.09 -1.59 9.59
CA GLY A 50 6.02 -0.72 10.75
C GLY A 50 4.63 -0.16 10.97
N VAL A 51 4.40 0.38 12.17
CA VAL A 51 3.17 1.08 12.52
C VAL A 51 3.50 2.25 13.44
N LYS A 52 2.77 3.35 13.27
CA LYS A 52 2.67 4.45 14.23
C LYS A 52 1.21 4.59 14.65
N THR A 53 0.95 4.48 15.94
CA THR A 53 -0.35 4.76 16.56
C THR A 53 -0.23 5.98 17.46
N GLU A 54 -1.12 6.94 17.26
CA GLU A 54 -1.30 8.12 18.10
C GLU A 54 -2.60 7.93 18.85
N PHE A 55 -2.53 7.73 20.17
CA PHE A 55 -3.65 7.38 21.02
C PHE A 55 -4.39 8.61 21.55
N CYS A 56 -5.60 8.40 22.07
CA CYS A 56 -6.46 9.46 22.58
C CYS A 56 -5.93 10.18 23.82
N ASP A 57 -5.06 9.52 24.60
CA ASP A 57 -4.37 10.09 25.75
C ASP A 57 -3.10 10.87 25.35
N GLY A 58 -2.79 10.94 24.04
CA GLY A 58 -1.59 11.56 23.51
C GLY A 58 -0.37 10.65 23.49
N GLU A 59 -0.48 9.40 23.95
CA GLU A 59 0.61 8.43 23.79
C GLU A 59 0.86 8.16 22.30
N VAL A 60 2.14 8.00 21.94
CA VAL A 60 2.53 7.59 20.60
C VAL A 60 3.31 6.29 20.69
N SER A 61 2.76 5.23 20.09
CA SER A 61 3.46 3.97 19.91
C SER A 61 3.98 3.86 18.49
N ILE A 62 5.25 3.51 18.33
CA ILE A 62 5.87 3.27 17.04
C ILE A 62 6.72 2.02 17.09
N TRP A 63 6.62 1.20 16.03
CA TRP A 63 7.51 0.07 15.83
C TRP A 63 7.88 -0.10 14.36
N GLY A 64 9.02 -0.75 14.13
CA GLY A 64 9.47 -1.12 12.79
C GLY A 64 10.04 0.05 11.99
N ARG A 65 9.79 0.06 10.68
CA ARG A 65 10.34 1.01 9.73
C ARG A 65 9.25 1.91 9.15
N THR A 66 9.60 3.18 8.98
CA THR A 66 8.77 4.16 8.26
C THR A 66 9.09 4.12 6.77
N THR A 67 8.06 4.09 5.93
CA THR A 67 8.17 4.10 4.46
C THR A 67 7.12 5.03 3.86
N GLY A 68 7.17 5.22 2.54
CA GLY A 68 6.14 5.97 1.82
C GLY A 68 4.92 5.15 1.41
N TYR A 69 4.93 3.83 1.56
CA TYR A 69 3.76 3.00 1.21
C TYR A 69 2.94 2.79 2.46
N ILE A 70 1.93 3.65 2.67
CA ILE A 70 1.20 3.65 3.94
C ILE A 70 -0.27 3.26 3.80
N THR A 71 -0.90 2.87 4.89
CA THR A 71 -2.35 2.93 5.07
C THR A 71 -2.62 3.78 6.30
N TRP A 72 -3.54 4.73 6.20
CA TRP A 72 -3.88 5.63 7.31
C TRP A 72 -5.35 5.49 7.68
N SER A 73 -5.63 5.55 8.97
CA SER A 73 -6.98 5.56 9.53
C SER A 73 -7.03 6.45 10.76
N ALA A 74 -8.20 7.02 11.02
CA ALA A 74 -8.48 7.75 12.24
C ALA A 74 -9.89 7.49 12.73
N SER A 75 -10.04 7.47 14.06
CA SER A 75 -11.33 7.35 14.75
C SER A 75 -11.41 8.41 15.85
N PRO A 76 -12.59 9.04 16.06
CA PRO A 76 -12.76 10.03 17.11
C PRO A 76 -12.53 9.39 18.48
N CYS A 77 -11.96 10.16 19.39
CA CYS A 77 -11.93 9.86 20.81
C CYS A 77 -13.31 10.11 21.41
N GLY A 78 -13.69 9.28 22.40
CA GLY A 78 -15.00 9.31 23.04
C GLY A 78 -15.28 10.59 23.83
#